data_AF-A0A2X2V793-F1
#
_entry.id   AF-A0A2X2V793-F1
#
_cell.length_a   1.000
_cell.length_b   1.000
_cell.length_c   1.000
_cell.angle_alpha   90.00
_cell.angle_beta   90.00
_cell.angle_gamma   90.00
#
_symmetry.space_group_name_H-M   'P 1'
#
loop_
_entity.id
_entity.type
_entity.pdbx_description
1 polymer ?
#
loop_
_entity_poly.entity_id
_entity_poly.type
_entity_poly.pdbx_seq_one_letter_code
_entity_poly.pdbx_strand_id
1 'polypeptide(L)' 'MNLLAALEAGMPDSSGVALGVDRLIMLALGAESLSEVLAFTVDRA' A
#
# COMPACT_ATOMS: atom_id res chain seq x y z
N MET A 1 -2.12 21.81 -8.70
CA MET A 1 -0.77 21.26 -8.99
C MET A 1 0.01 21.13 -7.69
N ASN A 2 -0.46 20.29 -6.76
CA ASN A 2 0.09 20.29 -5.39
C ASN A 2 1.46 19.60 -5.33
N LEU A 3 1.66 18.54 -6.12
CA LEU A 3 2.94 17.83 -6.17
C LEU A 3 4.06 18.70 -6.76
N LEU A 4 3.85 19.31 -7.93
CA LEU A 4 4.92 20.10 -8.57
C LEU A 4 5.28 21.35 -7.75
N ALA A 5 4.29 22.05 -7.19
CA ALA A 5 4.57 23.20 -6.32
C ALA A 5 5.37 22.81 -5.07
N ALA A 6 5.13 21.62 -4.50
CA ALA A 6 5.89 21.12 -3.36
C ALA A 6 7.33 20.72 -3.73
N LEU A 7 7.53 20.14 -4.92
CA LEU A 7 8.88 19.83 -5.41
C LEU A 7 9.69 21.12 -5.67
N GLU A 8 9.07 22.16 -6.25
CA GLU A 8 9.67 23.47 -6.45
C GLU A 8 10.01 24.18 -5.13
N ALA A 9 9.18 24.00 -4.09
CA ALA A 9 9.45 24.53 -2.75
C ALA A 9 10.63 23.84 -2.03
N GLY A 10 11.12 22.72 -2.57
CA GLY A 10 12.30 22.01 -2.10
C GLY A 10 11.96 20.75 -1.29
N MET A 11 11.96 19.60 -1.97
CA MET A 11 11.96 18.30 -1.31
C MET A 11 13.41 17.86 -1.07
N PRO A 12 13.79 17.45 0.16
CA PRO A 12 15.13 16.93 0.42
C PRO A 12 15.36 15.61 -0.32
N ASP A 13 16.63 15.28 -0.55
CA ASP A 13 17.01 13.98 -1.11
C ASP A 13 16.50 12.85 -0.19
N SER A 14 15.79 11.89 -0.79
CA SER A 14 15.10 10.84 -0.05
C SER A 14 14.79 9.64 -0.94
N SER A 15 14.51 8.51 -0.32
CA SER A 15 14.07 7.28 -0.99
C SER A 15 12.82 6.75 -0.31
N GLY A 16 11.88 6.22 -1.09
CA GLY A 16 10.62 5.65 -0.60
C GLY A 16 10.36 4.29 -1.19
N VAL A 17 9.63 3.45 -0.45
CA VAL A 17 9.15 2.15 -0.90
C VAL A 17 7.68 1.97 -0.50
N ALA A 18 6.91 1.31 -1.36
CA ALA A 18 5.53 0.92 -1.07
C ALA A 18 5.45 -0.59 -0.85
N LEU A 19 4.83 -0.99 0.25
CA LEU A 19 4.64 -2.39 0.65
C LEU A 19 3.14 -2.71 0.71
N GLY A 20 2.71 -3.78 0.03
CA GLY A 20 1.35 -4.29 0.15
C GLY A 20 1.18 -5.13 1.41
N VAL A 21 0.64 -4.55 2.48
CA VAL A 21 0.49 -5.21 3.79
C VAL A 21 -0.39 -6.45 3.72
N ASP A 22 -1.51 -6.40 3.00
CA ASP A 22 -2.41 -7.56 2.88
C ASP A 22 -1.71 -8.75 2.20
N ARG A 23 -0.90 -8.48 1.17
CA ARG A 23 -0.10 -9.52 0.51
C ARG A 23 1.02 -10.04 1.41
N LEU A 24 1.63 -9.18 2.23
CA LEU A 24 2.60 -9.62 3.23
C LEU A 24 1.95 -10.58 4.22
N ILE A 25 0.76 -10.24 4.72
CA ILE A 25 0.00 -11.09 5.65
C ILE A 25 -0.41 -12.40 4.97
N MET A 26 -0.91 -12.34 3.74
CA MET A 26 -1.28 -13.52 2.95
C MET A 26 -0.11 -14.50 2.85
N LEU A 27 1.09 -14.03 2.51
CA LEU A 27 2.29 -14.86 2.47
C LEU A 27 2.71 -15.37 3.86
N ALA A 28 2.67 -14.52 4.89
CA ALA A 28 3.05 -14.89 6.25
C ALA A 28 2.15 -15.98 6.85
N LEU A 29 0.87 -16.01 6.45
CA LEU A 29 -0.11 -17.00 6.87
C LEU A 29 -0.27 -18.18 5.90
N GLY A 30 0.38 -18.15 4.73
CA GLY A 30 0.22 -19.17 3.70
C GLY A 30 -1.17 -19.20 3.04
N ALA A 31 -1.88 -18.08 3.04
CA ALA A 31 -3.18 -17.94 2.38
C ALA A 31 -3.01 -17.85 0.84
N GLU A 32 -4.02 -18.30 0.10
CA GLU A 32 -3.94 -18.39 -1.37
C GLU A 32 -4.55 -17.16 -2.08
N SER A 33 -5.35 -16.38 -1.36
CA SER A 33 -6.05 -15.20 -1.89
C SER A 33 -6.16 -14.06 -0.87
N LEU A 34 -6.31 -12.81 -1.37
CA LEU A 34 -6.50 -11.64 -0.50
C LEU A 34 -7.80 -11.71 0.31
N SER A 35 -8.84 -12.36 -0.20
CA SER A 35 -10.12 -12.53 0.51
C SER A 35 -10.00 -13.31 1.82
N GLU A 36 -8.96 -14.13 1.98
CA GLU A 36 -8.71 -14.88 3.21
C GLU A 36 -8.10 -14.02 4.32
N VAL A 37 -7.59 -12.82 4.00
CA VAL A 37 -6.92 -11.92 4.95
C VAL A 37 -7.61 -10.55 5.09
N LEU A 38 -8.69 -10.31 4.34
CA LEU A 38 -9.52 -9.12 4.43
C LEU A 38 -10.74 -9.39 5.31
N ALA A 39 -11.06 -8.46 6.23
CA ALA A 39 -12.26 -8.58 7.07
C ALA A 39 -13.56 -8.53 6.26
N PHE A 40 -13.61 -7.66 5.25
CA PHE A 40 -14.71 -7.53 4.30
C PHE A 40 -14.12 -7.36 2.90
N THR A 41 -14.50 -8.24 1.99
CA THR A 41 -14.12 -8.16 0.58
C THR A 41 -14.97 -7.12 -0.15
N VAL A 42 -14.58 -6.74 -1.36
CA VAL A 42 -15.29 -5.69 -2.13
C VAL A 42 -16.78 -6.01 -2.38
N ASP A 43 -17.13 -7.30 -2.46
CA ASP A 43 -18.51 -7.79 -2.60
C ASP A 43 -19.33 -7.72 -1.30
N ARG A 44 -18.71 -7.40 -0.16
CA ARG A 44 -19.31 -7.41 1.18
C ARG A 44 -18.97 -6.15 2.00
N ALA A 45 -18.49 -5.10 1.33
CA ALA A 45 -18.12 -3.82 1.92
C ALA A 45 -19.34 -2.96 2.29
#